data_AF-Q23BP2-F1
#
_entry.id   AF-Q23BP2-F1
#
_cell.length_a   1.000
_cell.length_b   1.000
_cell.length_c   1.000
_cell.angle_alpha   90.00
_cell.angle_beta   90.00
_cell.angle_gamma   90.00
#
_symmetry.space_group_name_H-M   'P 1'
#
loop_
_entity.id
_entity.type
_entity.pdbx_description
1 polymer ?
#
loop_
_entity_poly.entity_id
_entity_poly.type
_entity_poly.pdbx_seq_one_letter_code
_entity_poly.pdbx_strand_id
1 'polypeptide(L)'
;MKITQVILLTAIVALLGVPIIYQLAQNKKSNLNSADCLKCDEADFNGVSFHYVENLCDDSYSFSVKVLSSGDVYDYQTTCLKNGDKFPLNSFSDFYLLQEDQLKC
;
A
#
# COMPACT_ATOMS: atom_id res chain seq x y z
N MET A 1 4.83 52.18 -45.41
CA MET A 1 4.13 50.88 -45.42
C MET A 1 4.92 49.94 -44.52
N LYS A 2 4.60 49.80 -43.23
CA LYS A 2 3.49 49.03 -42.62
C LYS A 2 3.39 47.56 -43.12
N ILE A 3 3.91 46.69 -42.25
CA ILE A 3 3.35 45.41 -41.78
C ILE A 3 3.24 44.27 -42.81
N THR A 4 4.05 43.22 -42.62
CA THR A 4 3.49 41.86 -42.57
C THR A 4 4.32 41.03 -41.59
N GLN A 5 3.75 40.82 -40.41
CA GLN A 5 4.20 39.82 -39.45
C GLN A 5 3.77 38.43 -39.97
N VAL A 6 4.68 37.47 -40.00
CA VAL A 6 4.33 36.05 -39.85
C VAL A 6 5.28 35.49 -38.80
N ILE A 7 4.75 35.40 -37.59
CA ILE A 7 5.36 34.77 -36.43
C ILE A 7 5.37 33.27 -36.71
N LEU A 8 6.53 32.73 -37.05
CA LEU A 8 6.71 31.28 -37.15
C LEU A 8 6.81 30.73 -35.72
N LEU A 9 5.69 30.23 -35.21
CA LEU A 9 5.67 29.41 -33.99
C LEU A 9 6.44 28.11 -34.25
N THR A 10 7.71 28.06 -33.87
CA THR A 10 8.37 26.80 -33.56
C THR A 10 8.05 26.44 -32.11
N ALA A 11 6.91 25.77 -31.92
CA ALA A 11 6.69 24.93 -30.76
C ALA A 11 7.43 23.61 -30.95
N ILE A 12 7.66 22.90 -29.84
CA ILE A 12 8.11 21.49 -29.71
C ILE A 12 9.63 21.36 -29.58
N VAL A 13 10.22 20.81 -28.51
CA VAL A 13 9.75 20.26 -27.23
C VAL A 13 10.92 20.51 -26.26
N ALA A 14 10.62 21.04 -25.08
CA ALA A 14 11.61 21.10 -24.01
C ALA A 14 12.11 19.67 -23.75
N LEU A 15 13.40 19.48 -23.98
CA LEU A 15 14.18 18.31 -23.61
C LEU A 15 14.32 18.28 -22.07
N LEU A 16 13.18 18.22 -21.37
CA LEU A 16 13.13 17.83 -19.98
C LEU A 16 13.25 16.31 -19.99
N GLY A 17 14.47 15.85 -19.76
CA GLY A 17 14.76 14.48 -19.38
C GLY A 17 13.68 14.04 -18.40
N VAL A 18 12.91 13.07 -18.86
CA VAL A 18 11.72 12.52 -18.26
C VAL A 18 11.95 12.34 -16.75
N PRO A 19 11.20 13.02 -15.85
CA PRO A 19 10.98 12.43 -14.55
C PRO A 19 10.10 11.21 -14.84
N ILE A 20 10.71 10.07 -15.17
CA ILE A 20 9.96 8.81 -15.24
C ILE A 20 9.45 8.63 -13.83
N ILE A 21 8.14 8.78 -13.74
CA ILE A 21 7.30 8.61 -12.58
C ILE A 21 7.51 7.17 -12.10
N TYR A 22 8.54 6.92 -11.30
CA TYR A 22 8.58 5.78 -10.39
C TYR A 22 7.91 6.20 -9.08
N GLN A 23 6.67 6.66 -9.21
CA GLN A 23 5.63 6.40 -8.22
C GLN A 23 4.77 5.26 -8.76
N LEU A 24 5.41 4.16 -9.15
CA LEU A 24 4.68 2.93 -9.39
C LEU A 24 4.72 2.12 -8.10
N ALA A 25 3.52 1.74 -7.66
CA ALA A 25 3.20 1.10 -6.40
C ALA A 25 3.10 2.01 -5.18
N GLN A 26 2.29 3.07 -5.27
CA GLN A 26 1.30 3.25 -4.19
C GLN A 26 0.36 2.04 -4.23
N ASN A 27 0.81 0.86 -3.80
CA ASN A 27 -0.10 -0.17 -3.31
C ASN A 27 -0.56 0.33 -1.94
N LYS A 28 -1.41 1.36 -1.95
CA LYS A 28 -2.39 1.56 -0.89
C LYS A 28 -3.21 0.29 -0.86
N LYS A 29 -2.76 -0.72 -0.11
CA LYS A 29 -3.65 -1.75 0.42
C LYS A 29 -4.48 -1.03 1.46
N SER A 30 -5.55 -0.43 0.94
CA SER A 30 -6.59 0.16 1.75
C SER A 30 -7.05 -0.87 2.75
N ASN A 31 -6.94 -0.54 4.03
CA ASN A 31 -7.82 -1.10 5.06
C ASN A 31 -9.25 -1.05 4.50
N LEU A 32 -9.91 -2.19 4.47
CA LEU A 32 -11.27 -2.32 3.98
C LEU A 32 -12.28 -1.79 4.99
N ASN A 33 -11.92 -1.84 6.25
CA ASN A 33 -12.62 -1.26 7.38
C ASN A 33 -11.60 -0.45 8.18
N SER A 34 -11.94 0.77 8.51
CA SER A 34 -11.25 1.62 9.46
C SER A 34 -11.20 1.00 10.88
N ALA A 35 -10.53 -0.13 11.06
CA ALA A 35 -9.93 -0.43 12.35
C ALA A 35 -8.82 0.61 12.51
N ASP A 36 -9.11 1.70 13.24
CA ASP A 36 -8.16 2.80 13.47
C ASP A 36 -6.81 2.30 14.02
N CYS A 37 -6.83 1.09 14.58
CA CYS A 37 -5.71 0.42 15.22
C CYS A 37 -4.96 -0.56 14.31
N LEU A 38 -5.41 -0.89 13.10
CA LEU A 38 -4.72 -1.88 12.26
C LEU A 38 -4.02 -1.22 11.08
N LYS A 39 -2.77 -1.59 10.86
CA LYS A 39 -2.06 -1.29 9.62
C LYS A 39 -1.59 -2.58 8.96
N CYS A 40 -2.03 -2.82 7.74
CA CYS A 40 -1.45 -3.83 6.87
C CYS A 40 -0.39 -3.18 5.97
N ASP A 41 0.84 -3.70 5.97
CA ASP A 41 1.93 -3.12 5.19
C ASP A 41 2.84 -4.21 4.64
N GLU A 42 3.64 -3.85 3.65
CA GLU A 42 4.51 -4.72 2.91
C GLU A 42 5.97 -4.33 3.16
N ALA A 43 6.82 -5.31 3.44
CA ALA A 43 8.25 -5.13 3.59
C ALA A 43 8.98 -6.00 2.57
N ASP A 44 9.84 -5.39 1.77
CA ASP A 44 10.72 -6.09 0.85
C ASP A 44 12.06 -6.36 1.51
N PHE A 45 12.49 -7.63 1.53
CA PHE A 45 13.82 -8.01 1.94
C PHE A 45 14.45 -8.90 0.86
N ASN A 46 15.51 -8.40 0.22
CA ASN A 46 16.24 -9.09 -0.86
C ASN A 46 15.34 -9.60 -2.01
N GLY A 47 14.32 -8.81 -2.39
CA GLY A 47 13.38 -9.17 -3.46
C GLY A 47 12.29 -10.15 -3.05
N VAL A 48 12.16 -10.44 -1.76
CA VAL A 48 11.03 -11.18 -1.19
C VAL A 48 10.13 -10.20 -0.44
N SER A 49 8.88 -10.11 -0.86
CA SER A 49 7.86 -9.26 -0.25
C SER A 49 7.16 -10.01 0.89
N PHE A 50 7.13 -9.40 2.07
CA PHE A 50 6.48 -9.91 3.27
C PHE A 50 5.35 -8.98 3.67
N HIS A 51 4.16 -9.52 3.90
CA HIS A 51 3.05 -8.74 4.43
C HIS A 51 3.02 -8.91 5.93
N TYR A 52 2.68 -7.84 6.64
CA TYR A 52 2.51 -7.88 8.09
C TYR A 52 1.33 -7.01 8.50
N VAL A 53 0.83 -7.30 9.69
CA VAL A 53 -0.16 -6.45 10.37
C VAL A 53 0.44 -5.87 11.62
N GLU A 54 0.14 -4.61 11.88
CA GLU A 54 0.69 -3.83 12.99
C GLU A 54 -0.44 -3.19 13.78
N ASN A 55 -0.36 -3.23 15.11
CA ASN A 55 -1.27 -2.46 15.97
C ASN A 55 -0.76 -1.03 16.11
N LEU A 56 -1.55 -0.04 15.72
CA LEU A 56 -1.27 1.38 15.84
C LEU A 56 -1.84 2.02 17.11
N CYS A 57 -2.68 1.32 17.87
CA CYS A 57 -3.29 1.83 19.07
C CYS A 57 -2.48 1.51 20.32
N ASP A 58 -2.60 2.37 21.34
CA ASP A 58 -1.94 2.20 22.64
C ASP A 58 -2.46 0.98 23.41
N ASP A 59 -3.75 0.68 23.25
CA ASP A 59 -4.39 -0.53 23.78
C ASP A 59 -3.94 -1.77 22.99
N SER A 60 -3.98 -2.93 23.65
CA SER A 60 -3.66 -4.20 22.98
C SER A 60 -4.87 -4.77 22.27
N TYR A 61 -4.67 -5.27 21.06
CA TYR A 61 -5.73 -5.85 20.24
C TYR A 61 -5.30 -7.16 19.59
N SER A 62 -6.25 -8.07 19.43
CA SER A 62 -6.15 -9.20 18.52
C SER A 62 -6.99 -8.90 17.27
N PHE A 63 -6.41 -9.13 16.10
CA PHE A 63 -7.02 -8.93 14.79
C PHE A 63 -7.31 -10.27 14.10
N SER A 64 -8.50 -10.35 13.49
CA SER A 64 -8.87 -11.38 12.52
C SER A 64 -8.77 -10.78 11.13
N VAL A 65 -7.96 -11.38 10.25
CA VAL A 65 -7.59 -10.81 8.95
C VAL A 65 -7.77 -11.88 7.88
N LYS A 66 -8.61 -11.60 6.88
CA LYS A 66 -8.76 -12.45 5.70
C LYS A 66 -8.11 -11.81 4.48
N VAL A 67 -7.31 -12.59 3.78
CA VAL A 67 -6.53 -12.15 2.61
C VAL A 67 -6.86 -13.05 1.43
N LEU A 68 -7.04 -12.47 0.25
CA LEU A 68 -7.04 -13.17 -1.03
C LEU A 68 -5.68 -13.02 -1.69
N SER A 69 -5.08 -14.15 -2.08
CA SER A 69 -3.85 -14.20 -2.86
C SER A 69 -3.92 -15.34 -3.86
N SER A 70 -3.63 -15.05 -5.13
CA SER A 70 -3.60 -16.03 -6.22
C SER A 70 -4.88 -16.87 -6.38
N GLY A 71 -6.02 -16.33 -5.93
CA GLY A 71 -7.32 -17.00 -5.95
C GLY A 71 -7.68 -17.77 -4.67
N ASP A 72 -6.75 -17.90 -3.73
CA ASP A 72 -6.95 -18.57 -2.45
C ASP A 72 -7.21 -17.58 -1.31
N VAL A 73 -8.09 -17.95 -0.39
CA VAL A 73 -8.41 -17.16 0.80
C VAL A 73 -7.65 -17.72 2.01
N TYR A 74 -6.89 -16.84 2.64
CA TYR A 74 -6.12 -17.10 3.86
C TYR A 74 -6.74 -16.37 5.03
N ASP A 75 -6.86 -17.05 6.16
CA ASP A 75 -7.42 -16.51 7.40
C ASP A 75 -6.33 -16.47 8.47
N TYR A 76 -6.18 -15.31 9.10
CA TYR A 76 -5.21 -15.06 10.14
C TYR A 76 -5.90 -14.56 11.39
N GLN A 77 -5.65 -15.24 12.50
CA GLN A 77 -5.92 -14.70 13.83
C GLN A 77 -4.59 -14.36 14.49
N THR A 78 -4.39 -13.09 14.79
CA THR A 78 -3.21 -12.63 15.52
C THR A 78 -3.35 -12.89 17.01
N THR A 79 -2.23 -13.02 17.71
CA THR A 79 -2.21 -12.86 19.17
C THR A 79 -2.52 -11.41 19.57
N CYS A 80 -2.69 -11.12 20.86
CA CYS A 80 -2.77 -9.73 21.32
C CYS A 80 -1.46 -8.99 20.99
N LEU A 81 -1.56 -7.98 20.12
CA LEU A 81 -0.48 -7.11 19.72
C LEU A 81 -0.55 -5.81 20.53
N LYS A 82 0.58 -5.35 21.07
CA LYS A 82 0.71 -4.01 21.67
C LYS A 82 1.00 -2.98 20.57
N ASN A 83 0.96 -1.69 20.92
CA ASN A 83 1.34 -0.62 20.00
C ASN A 83 2.72 -0.89 19.35
N GLY A 84 2.76 -0.91 18.02
CA GLY A 84 3.95 -1.15 17.21
C GLY A 84 4.34 -2.62 17.03
N ASP A 85 3.65 -3.56 17.71
CA ASP A 85 3.90 -4.99 17.49
C ASP A 85 3.43 -5.38 16.09
N LYS A 86 4.28 -6.17 15.41
CA LYS A 86 4.03 -6.66 14.06
C LYS A 86 3.81 -8.17 14.08
N PHE A 87 2.74 -8.61 13.44
CA PHE A 87 2.49 -10.02 13.18
C PHE A 87 2.71 -10.31 11.69
N PRO A 88 3.66 -11.20 11.34
CA PRO A 88 3.91 -11.53 9.95
C PRO A 88 2.77 -12.36 9.38
N LEU A 89 2.35 -12.00 8.17
CA LEU A 89 1.51 -12.83 7.32
C LEU A 89 2.41 -13.64 6.38
N ASN A 90 1.81 -14.50 5.55
CA ASN A 90 2.60 -15.21 4.54
C ASN A 90 3.15 -14.23 3.49
N SER A 91 4.23 -14.64 2.82
CA SER A 91 4.69 -13.96 1.61
C SER A 91 3.70 -14.24 0.49
N PHE A 92 3.13 -13.17 -0.07
CA PHE A 92 2.14 -13.23 -1.13
C PHE A 92 2.62 -12.38 -2.31
N SER A 93 2.56 -12.94 -3.52
CA SER A 93 2.86 -12.23 -4.77
C SER A 93 1.83 -11.15 -5.09
N ASP A 94 0.60 -11.38 -4.66
CA ASP A 94 -0.57 -10.52 -4.79
C ASP A 94 -1.36 -10.61 -3.50
N PHE A 95 -1.81 -9.47 -2.98
CA PHE A 95 -2.50 -9.43 -1.69
C PHE A 95 -3.66 -8.46 -1.79
N TYR A 96 -4.82 -8.98 -1.45
CA TYR A 96 -6.04 -8.22 -1.31
C TYR A 96 -6.60 -8.52 0.07
N LEU A 97 -6.63 -7.51 0.93
CA LEU A 97 -7.39 -7.59 2.17
C LEU A 97 -8.86 -7.81 1.79
N LEU A 98 -9.54 -8.76 2.45
CA LEU A 98 -10.96 -9.06 2.27
C LEU A 98 -11.82 -8.73 3.49
N GLN A 99 -11.24 -8.85 4.69
CA GLN A 99 -11.91 -8.57 5.94
C GLN A 99 -10.87 -8.29 7.02
N GLU A 100 -11.21 -7.36 7.91
CA GLU A 100 -10.50 -7.13 9.15
C GLU A 100 -11.51 -6.90 10.29
N ASP A 101 -11.31 -7.61 11.40
CA ASP A 101 -12.03 -7.41 12.66
C ASP A 101 -11.02 -7.23 13.80
N GLN A 102 -11.35 -6.40 14.79
CA GLN A 102 -10.50 -6.16 15.96
C GLN A 102 -11.24 -6.55 17.25
N LEU A 103 -10.52 -7.21 18.16
CA LEU A 103 -10.98 -7.56 19.49
C LEU A 103 -10.01 -7.00 20.52
N LYS A 104 -10.52 -6.16 21.43
CA LYS A 104 -9.71 -5.61 22.52
C LYS A 104 -9.24 -6.74 23.44
N CYS A 105 -7.96 -6.72 23.76
CA CYS A 105 -7.36 -7.42 24.87
C CYS A 105 -7.29 -6.45 26.08
#